data_AF-A0A830BSY3-F1
#
_entry.id   AF-A0A830BSY3-F1
#
_cell.length_a   1.000
_cell.length_b   1.000
_cell.length_c   1.000
_cell.angle_alpha   90.00
_cell.angle_beta   90.00
_cell.angle_gamma   90.00
#
_symmetry.space_group_name_H-M   'P 1'
#
loop_
_entity.id
_entity.type
_entity.pdbx_description
1 polymer ?
#
loop_
_entity_poly.entity_id
_entity_poly.type
_entity_poly.pdbx_seq_one_letter_code
_entity_poly.pdbx_strand_id
1 'polypeptide(L)' 'MLRDYPSYLNCSLEGATRLGDVYAGANEGFKLELKMRPFAQPYLLACGEKNGLHCNVGLMKFMVWPMWRPGSN' A
#
# COMPACT_ATOMS: atom_id res chain seq x y z
N MET A 1 -2.00 -1.34 4.21
CA MET A 1 -2.33 -0.10 3.49
C MET A 1 -2.61 0.97 4.52
N LEU A 2 -1.93 2.10 4.36
CA LEU A 2 -2.03 3.25 5.24
C LEU A 2 -3.19 4.14 4.80
N ARG A 3 -3.82 4.78 5.78
CA ARG A 3 -5.05 5.55 5.63
C ARG A 3 -4.82 6.97 5.10
N ASP A 4 -3.65 7.53 5.40
CA ASP A 4 -3.31 8.90 5.04
C ASP A 4 -1.80 9.08 4.84
N TYR A 5 -1.45 10.22 4.24
CA TYR A 5 -0.07 10.54 3.90
C TYR A 5 0.85 10.74 5.13
N PRO A 6 0.41 11.37 6.24
CA PRO A 6 1.22 11.43 7.46
C PRO A 6 1.59 10.05 8.02
N SER A 7 0.65 9.11 8.05
CA SER A 7 0.90 7.72 8.49
C SER A 7 1.92 7.04 7.57
N TYR A 8 1.88 7.32 6.26
CA TYR A 8 2.86 6.83 5.27
C TYR A 8 4.27 7.39 5.45
N LEU A 9 4.40 8.67 5.76
CA LEU A 9 5.71 9.27 6.03
C LEU A 9 6.30 8.70 7.32
N ASN A 10 5.50 8.61 8.38
CA ASN A 10 5.94 8.19 9.72
C ASN A 10 5.95 6.67 9.91
N CYS A 11 5.49 5.89 8.92
CA CYS A 11 5.31 4.44 9.03
C CYS A 11 4.44 4.02 10.24
N SER A 12 3.44 4.84 10.59
CA SER A 12 2.47 4.49 11.61
C SER A 12 1.49 3.47 11.05
N LEU A 13 1.43 2.27 11.63
CA LEU A 13 0.52 1.21 11.23
C LEU A 13 -0.85 1.31 11.92
N GLU A 14 -1.08 2.34 12.73
CA GLU A 14 -2.33 2.53 13.46
C GLU A 14 -3.51 2.65 12.49
N GLY A 15 -4.50 1.77 12.66
CA GLY A 15 -5.68 1.72 11.79
C GLY A 15 -5.37 1.36 10.33
N ALA A 16 -4.18 0.84 10.04
CA ALA A 16 -3.82 0.33 8.72
C ALA A 16 -4.56 -0.97 8.40
N THR A 17 -4.93 -1.15 7.14
CA THR A 17 -5.54 -2.40 6.68
C THR A 17 -4.46 -3.38 6.25
N ARG A 18 -4.38 -4.56 6.85
CA ARG A 18 -3.49 -5.63 6.39
C ARG A 18 -3.99 -6.15 5.04
N LEU A 19 -3.14 -6.11 4.02
CA LEU A 19 -3.47 -6.60 2.68
C LEU A 19 -3.00 -8.04 2.45
N GLY A 20 -1.88 -8.43 3.07
CA GLY A 20 -1.31 -9.77 3.02
C GLY A 20 -0.30 -9.94 4.15
N ASP A 21 0.24 -11.15 4.27
CA ASP A 21 1.37 -11.46 5.16
C ASP A 21 2.66 -11.70 4.36
N VAL A 22 3.75 -12.07 5.05
CA VAL A 22 5.05 -12.31 4.41
C VAL A 22 5.06 -13.55 3.51
N TYR A 23 4.08 -14.44 3.64
CA TYR A 23 3.94 -15.64 2.82
C TYR A 23 2.96 -15.44 1.66
N ALA A 24 2.15 -14.39 1.69
CA ALA A 24 1.17 -14.08 0.64
C ALA A 24 1.82 -13.83 -0.74
N GLY A 25 3.11 -13.49 -0.79
CA GLY A 25 3.88 -13.39 -2.02
C GLY A 25 4.41 -14.72 -2.58
N ALA A 26 4.24 -15.83 -1.86
CA ALA A 26 4.67 -17.15 -2.31
C ALA A 26 3.71 -17.75 -3.35
N ASN A 27 4.15 -18.82 -4.04
CA ASN A 27 3.38 -19.54 -5.06
C ASN A 27 2.83 -18.62 -6.15
N GLU A 28 1.50 -18.52 -6.28
CA GLU A 28 0.81 -17.68 -7.27
C GLU A 28 0.99 -16.17 -7.03
N GLY A 29 1.54 -15.80 -5.87
CA GLY A 29 1.83 -14.42 -5.50
C GLY A 29 0.61 -13.67 -4.94
N PHE A 30 0.83 -12.41 -4.59
CA PHE A 30 -0.19 -11.54 -4.03
C PHE A 30 -0.73 -10.60 -5.11
N LYS A 31 -2.05 -10.63 -5.36
CA LYS A 31 -2.72 -9.72 -6.29
C LYS A 31 -3.54 -8.67 -5.53
N LEU A 32 -3.27 -7.39 -5.82
CA LEU A 32 -4.06 -6.26 -5.37
C LEU A 32 -4.77 -5.61 -6.56
N GLU A 33 -6.10 -5.61 -6.56
CA GLU A 33 -6.89 -4.94 -7.60
C GLU A 33 -7.01 -3.44 -7.31
N LEU A 34 -6.53 -2.62 -8.23
CA LEU A 34 -6.59 -1.17 -8.13
C LEU A 34 -7.93 -0.67 -8.67
N LYS A 35 -8.77 -0.14 -7.79
CA LYS A 35 -10.00 0.58 -8.15
C LYS A 35 -9.76 2.08 -8.10
N MET A 36 -10.44 2.84 -8.97
CA MET A 36 -10.53 4.29 -8.79
C MET A 36 -11.16 4.60 -7.44
N ARG A 37 -10.55 5.52 -6.71
CA ARG A 37 -10.99 5.93 -5.38
C ARG A 37 -11.47 7.38 -5.42
N PRO A 38 -12.32 7.81 -4.46
CA PRO A 38 -12.74 9.21 -4.36
C PRO A 38 -11.55 10.16 -4.44
N PHE A 39 -11.68 11.24 -5.21
CA PHE A 39 -10.62 12.24 -5.42
C PHE A 39 -9.28 11.67 -5.91
N ALA A 40 -9.32 10.54 -6.64
CA ALA A 40 -8.14 9.84 -7.16
C ALA A 40 -7.10 9.53 -6.06
N GLN A 41 -7.54 9.26 -4.83
CA GLN A 41 -6.62 9.01 -3.72
C GLN A 41 -5.70 7.80 -3.98
N PRO A 42 -4.39 7.92 -3.71
CA PRO A 42 -3.43 6.86 -3.99
C PRO A 42 -3.43 5.76 -2.94
N TYR A 43 -3.12 4.53 -3.33
CA TYR A 43 -2.87 3.41 -2.43
C TYR A 43 -1.50 3.62 -1.76
N LEU A 44 -1.52 3.81 -0.45
CA LEU A 44 -0.31 3.98 0.38
C LEU A 44 0.09 2.61 0.95
N LEU A 45 1.05 1.96 0.29
CA LEU A 45 1.46 0.59 0.59
C LEU A 45 2.77 0.61 1.37
N ALA A 46 2.86 -0.23 2.40
CA ALA A 46 4.03 -0.35 3.25
C ALA A 46 4.09 -1.76 3.86
N CYS A 47 5.31 -2.24 4.08
CA CYS A 47 5.56 -3.44 4.88
C CYS A 47 5.39 -3.11 6.36
N GLY A 48 4.47 -3.81 7.03
CA GLY A 48 4.21 -3.64 8.47
C GLY A 48 5.09 -4.49 9.38
N GLU A 49 5.97 -5.30 8.82
CA GLU A 49 6.81 -6.21 9.59
C GLU A 49 7.78 -5.49 10.51
N LYS A 50 8.20 -6.20 11.57
CA LYS A 50 9.13 -5.68 12.58
C LYS A 50 8.68 -4.32 13.14
N ASN A 51 7.37 -4.18 13.40
CA ASN A 51 6.74 -2.97 13.93
C ASN A 51 7.05 -1.71 13.09
N GLY A 52 7.02 -1.85 11.76
CA GLY A 52 7.27 -0.75 10.83
C GLY A 52 8.75 -0.46 10.53
N LEU A 53 9.70 -1.23 11.08
CA LEU A 53 11.13 -1.06 10.78
C LEU A 53 11.43 -1.21 9.28
N HIS A 54 10.81 -2.17 8.61
CA HIS A 54 10.98 -2.38 7.16
C HIS A 54 10.48 -1.16 6.36
N CYS A 55 9.40 -0.51 6.81
CA CYS A 55 8.88 0.70 6.19
C CYS A 55 9.80 1.92 6.43
N ASN A 56 10.29 2.10 7.67
CA ASN A 56 11.00 3.31 8.08
C ASN A 56 12.47 3.29 7.65
N VAL A 57 13.18 2.22 7.99
CA VAL A 57 14.62 2.07 7.72
C VAL A 57 14.85 1.36 6.39
N GLY A 58 14.10 0.28 6.14
CA GLY A 58 14.21 -0.50 4.90
C GLY A 58 13.55 0.17 3.69
N LEU A 59 12.85 1.30 3.90
CA LEU A 59 12.10 2.02 2.87
C LEU A 59 11.13 1.14 2.08
N MET A 60 10.65 0.03 2.66
CA MET A 60 9.70 -0.89 2.05
C MET A 60 8.29 -0.29 2.08
N LYS A 61 8.12 0.80 1.33
CA LYS A 61 6.89 1.54 1.15
C LYS A 61 6.85 2.15 -0.24
N PHE A 62 5.66 2.19 -0.84
CA PHE A 62 5.45 2.80 -2.14
C PHE A 62 4.01 3.27 -2.29
N MET A 63 3.82 4.23 -3.19
CA MET A 63 2.54 4.83 -3.50
C MET A 63 2.11 4.38 -4.89
N VAL A 64 0.85 3.98 -5.03
CA VAL A 64 0.26 3.67 -6.34
C VAL A 64 -0.92 4.60 -6.57
N TRP A 65 -0.83 5.42 -7.63
CA TRP A 65 -1.90 6.31 -8.04
C TRP A 65 -2.63 5.68 -9.23
N PRO A 66 -3.87 5.19 -9.05
CA PRO A 66 -4.66 4.73 -10.19
C PRO A 66 -5.03 5.95 -11.04
N MET A 67 -4.56 5.96 -12.29
CA MET A 67 -4.92 7.00 -13.25
C MET A 67 -6.01 6.49 -14.16
N TRP A 68 -6.93 7.38 -14.53
CA TRP A 68 -7.86 7.08 -15.62
C TRP A 68 -7.05 6.86 -16.89
N ARG A 69 -7.29 5.76 -17.60
CA ARG A 69 -6.66 5.48 -18.88
C ARG A 69 -7.50 6.13 -19.98
N PRO A 70 -7.01 7.16 -20.68
CA PRO A 70 -7.75 7.73 -21.80
C PRO A 70 -7.92 6.68 -22.89
N GLY A 71 -9.16 6.26 -23.15
CA GLY A 71 -9.51 5.36 -24.24
C GLY A 71 -9.96 3.94 -23.88
N SER A 72 -10.28 3.62 -22.61
CA SER A 72 -11.07 2.42 -22.32
C SER A 72 -12.56 2.74 -22.54
N ASN A 73 -13.07 2.40 -23.73
CA ASN A 73 -14.50 2.29 -24.00
C ASN A 73 -15.14 1.17 -23.17
#